data_AF-A0A959ID69-F1
#
_entry.id   AF-A0A959ID69-F1
#
_cell.length_a   1.000
_cell.length_b   1.000
_cell.length_c   1.000
_cell.angle_alpha   90.00
_cell.angle_beta   90.00
_cell.angle_gamma   90.00
#
_symmetry.space_group_name_H-M   'P 1'
#
loop_
_entity.id
_entity.type
_entity.pdbx_description
1 polymer ?
#
loop_
_entity_poly.entity_id
_entity_poly.type
_entity_poly.pdbx_seq_one_letter_code
_entity_poly.pdbx_strand_id
1 'polypeptide(L)'
;PEWMRSKAWTAMKLAGTNANPWDAWLVHNGLKTLPLRMDRHSRNAQDLAERLEAHPAVARVNYNGLPSHPDHELAVRQMRDFGGMLSFELKGGLQAGIELMKQIKFCKLAPTLGDVDTLILHPASMSHLNIPREVREQNGITDGLIRVSVGLESVEDIWADLGSGF
;
A
#
# COMPACT_ATOMS: atom_id res chain seq x y z
N PRO A 1 25.55 -6.01 -12.80
CA PRO A 1 25.39 -6.23 -14.26
C PRO A 1 26.22 -5.21 -15.06
N GLU A 2 26.71 -5.59 -16.24
CA GLU A 2 27.56 -4.73 -17.09
C GLU A 2 26.88 -3.41 -17.49
N TRP A 3 25.56 -3.44 -17.72
CA TRP A 3 24.78 -2.23 -18.06
C TRP A 3 24.75 -1.19 -16.94
N MET A 4 24.79 -1.61 -15.66
CA MET A 4 24.88 -0.67 -14.53
C MET A 4 26.22 0.07 -14.51
N ARG A 5 27.31 -0.63 -14.82
CA ARG A 5 28.68 -0.07 -14.81
C ARG A 5 29.00 0.79 -16.04
N SER A 6 28.12 0.77 -17.05
CA SER A 6 28.27 1.57 -18.28
C SER A 6 27.24 2.69 -18.31
N LYS A 7 26.06 2.42 -18.88
CA LYS A 7 25.06 3.45 -19.19
C LYS A 7 24.50 4.11 -17.91
N ALA A 8 24.14 3.31 -16.91
CA ALA A 8 23.57 3.86 -15.67
C ALA A 8 24.59 4.69 -14.89
N TRP A 9 25.82 4.20 -14.76
CA TRP A 9 26.92 4.92 -14.11
C TRP A 9 27.23 6.25 -14.79
N THR A 10 27.35 6.26 -16.12
CA THR A 10 27.58 7.48 -16.89
C THR A 10 26.44 8.49 -16.70
N ALA A 11 25.18 8.04 -16.76
CA ALA A 11 24.03 8.90 -16.54
C ALA A 11 24.02 9.51 -15.13
N MET A 12 24.23 8.69 -14.09
CA MET A 12 24.30 9.14 -12.69
C MET A 12 25.43 10.15 -12.45
N LYS A 13 26.59 9.92 -13.06
CA LYS A 13 27.76 10.82 -12.95
C LYS A 13 27.52 12.16 -13.65
N LEU A 14 26.93 12.15 -14.85
CA LEU A 14 26.73 13.36 -15.65
C LEU A 14 25.52 14.19 -15.18
N ALA A 15 24.43 13.54 -14.79
CA ALA A 15 23.22 14.21 -14.32
C ALA A 15 23.28 14.60 -12.84
N GLY A 16 24.20 14.01 -12.07
CA GLY A 16 24.38 14.31 -10.65
C GLY A 16 23.25 13.79 -9.74
N THR A 17 22.38 12.90 -10.25
CA THR A 17 21.22 12.36 -9.53
C THR A 17 21.60 11.24 -8.54
N ASN A 18 22.62 11.48 -7.72
CA ASN A 18 23.11 10.55 -6.70
C ASN A 18 22.52 10.88 -5.32
N ALA A 19 22.35 9.87 -4.48
CA ALA A 19 21.96 10.08 -3.09
C ALA A 19 23.07 10.82 -2.32
N ASN A 20 22.68 11.73 -1.41
CA ASN A 20 23.62 12.30 -0.47
C ASN A 20 24.07 11.21 0.55
N PRO A 21 25.24 11.36 1.19
CA PRO A 21 25.78 10.32 2.06
C PRO A 21 24.92 10.02 3.29
N TRP A 22 24.14 10.99 3.78
CA TRP A 22 23.26 10.80 4.93
C TRP A 22 22.05 9.93 4.59
N ASP A 23 21.38 10.21 3.47
CA ASP A 23 20.26 9.39 3.00
C ASP A 23 20.71 7.97 2.66
N ALA A 24 21.89 7.83 2.03
CA ALA A 24 22.48 6.52 1.75
C ALA A 24 22.73 5.72 3.05
N TRP A 25 23.21 6.40 4.10
CA TRP A 25 23.41 5.78 5.41
C TRP A 25 22.08 5.40 6.08
N LEU A 26 21.03 6.25 6.01
CA LEU A 26 19.71 5.94 6.54
C LEU A 26 19.09 4.72 5.86
N VAL A 27 19.16 4.64 4.53
CA VAL A 27 18.71 3.46 3.77
C VAL A 27 19.50 2.22 4.20
N HIS A 28 20.83 2.32 4.24
CA HIS A 28 21.67 1.21 4.67
C HIS A 28 21.36 0.75 6.10
N ASN A 29 20.99 1.68 6.99
CA ASN A 29 20.56 1.34 8.33
C ASN A 29 19.21 0.62 8.33
N GLY A 30 18.25 1.09 7.54
CA GLY A 30 16.94 0.45 7.38
C GLY A 30 17.00 -0.96 6.75
N LEU A 31 18.00 -1.24 5.91
CA LEU A 31 18.21 -2.57 5.31
C LEU A 31 18.47 -3.65 6.36
N LYS A 32 19.06 -3.31 7.52
CA LYS A 32 19.37 -4.27 8.58
C LYS A 32 18.12 -4.97 9.14
N THR A 33 16.97 -4.27 9.13
CA THR A 33 15.69 -4.79 9.63
C THR A 33 14.71 -5.15 8.51
N LEU A 34 15.11 -5.03 7.25
CA LEU A 34 14.21 -5.25 6.10
C LEU A 34 13.50 -6.60 6.15
N PRO A 35 14.16 -7.75 6.41
CA PRO A 35 13.46 -9.03 6.47
C PRO A 35 12.38 -9.06 7.55
N LEU A 36 12.68 -8.57 8.76
CA LEU A 36 11.74 -8.54 9.88
C LEU A 36 10.52 -7.67 9.57
N ARG A 37 10.74 -6.52 8.93
CA ARG A 37 9.66 -5.61 8.56
C ARG A 37 8.78 -6.21 7.47
N MET A 38 9.37 -6.77 6.42
CA MET A 38 8.61 -7.38 5.31
C MET A 38 7.78 -8.58 5.75
N ASP A 39 8.30 -9.42 6.65
CA ASP A 39 7.56 -10.54 7.24
C ASP A 39 6.32 -10.04 7.99
N ARG A 40 6.47 -9.00 8.83
CA ARG A 40 5.36 -8.43 9.60
C ARG A 40 4.36 -7.70 8.72
N HIS A 41 4.81 -6.89 7.77
CA HIS A 41 3.97 -6.22 6.79
C HIS A 41 3.07 -7.21 6.05
N SER A 42 3.65 -8.29 5.54
CA SER A 42 2.92 -9.27 4.74
C SER A 42 1.91 -10.06 5.58
N ARG A 43 2.30 -10.48 6.80
CA ARG A 43 1.36 -11.14 7.73
C ARG A 43 0.19 -10.25 8.12
N ASN A 44 0.45 -9.00 8.49
CA ASN A 44 -0.60 -8.06 8.84
C ASN A 44 -1.53 -7.77 7.63
N ALA A 45 -0.96 -7.63 6.44
CA ALA A 45 -1.73 -7.37 5.23
C ALA A 45 -2.61 -8.56 4.81
N GLN A 46 -2.13 -9.80 4.94
CA GLN A 46 -2.93 -11.00 4.70
C GLN A 46 -4.15 -11.06 5.65
N ASP A 47 -3.92 -10.90 6.95
CA ASP A 47 -4.99 -10.94 7.95
C ASP A 47 -6.04 -9.84 7.69
N LEU A 48 -5.59 -8.60 7.46
CA LEU A 48 -6.50 -7.50 7.11
C LEU A 48 -7.25 -7.76 5.81
N ALA A 49 -6.58 -8.29 4.77
CA ALA A 49 -7.22 -8.59 3.50
C ALA A 49 -8.36 -9.60 3.64
N GLU A 50 -8.16 -10.66 4.44
CA GLU A 50 -9.18 -11.67 4.73
C GLU A 50 -10.37 -11.09 5.52
N ARG A 51 -10.10 -10.27 6.54
CA ARG A 51 -11.17 -9.59 7.31
C ARG A 51 -11.96 -8.62 6.45
N LEU A 52 -11.28 -7.85 5.59
CA LEU A 52 -11.89 -6.92 4.66
C LEU A 52 -12.72 -7.65 3.61
N GLU A 53 -12.26 -8.79 3.09
CA GLU A 53 -12.98 -9.58 2.09
C GLU A 53 -14.31 -10.13 2.65
N ALA A 54 -14.33 -10.46 3.95
CA ALA A 54 -15.55 -10.88 4.64
C ALA A 54 -16.47 -9.72 5.07
N HIS A 55 -16.03 -8.45 4.99
CA HIS A 55 -16.75 -7.34 5.58
C HIS A 55 -17.92 -6.84 4.70
N PRO A 56 -19.14 -6.64 5.24
CA PRO A 56 -20.32 -6.32 4.44
C PRO A 56 -20.26 -4.96 3.74
N ALA A 57 -19.50 -3.98 4.26
CA ALA A 57 -19.31 -2.67 3.62
C ALA A 57 -18.33 -2.71 2.43
N VAL A 58 -17.52 -3.77 2.32
CA VAL A 58 -16.50 -3.92 1.28
C VAL A 58 -17.08 -4.67 0.09
N ALA A 59 -16.88 -4.12 -1.11
CA ALA A 59 -17.29 -4.70 -2.37
C ALA A 59 -16.26 -5.68 -2.92
N ARG A 60 -14.98 -5.34 -2.76
CA ARG A 60 -13.84 -6.08 -3.32
C ARG A 60 -12.57 -5.76 -2.55
N VAL A 61 -11.67 -6.74 -2.42
CA VAL A 61 -10.30 -6.54 -1.96
C VAL A 61 -9.34 -6.92 -3.08
N ASN A 62 -8.31 -6.10 -3.29
CA ASN A 62 -7.20 -6.36 -4.18
C ASN A 62 -5.95 -6.63 -3.33
N TYR A 63 -5.67 -7.92 -3.12
CA TYR A 63 -4.46 -8.39 -2.46
C TYR A 63 -4.01 -9.71 -3.07
N ASN A 64 -2.74 -9.80 -3.48
CA ASN A 64 -2.22 -10.98 -4.18
C ASN A 64 -2.25 -12.26 -3.35
N GLY A 65 -2.34 -12.15 -2.02
CA GLY A 65 -2.43 -13.29 -1.11
C GLY A 65 -3.83 -13.90 -0.98
N LEU A 66 -4.87 -13.23 -1.50
CA LEU A 66 -6.22 -13.77 -1.52
C LEU A 66 -6.42 -14.73 -2.70
N PRO A 67 -7.02 -15.92 -2.52
CA PRO A 67 -7.36 -16.83 -3.62
C PRO A 67 -8.33 -16.23 -4.65
N SER A 68 -9.10 -15.21 -4.26
CA SER A 68 -10.00 -14.46 -5.14
C SER A 68 -9.27 -13.53 -6.11
N HIS A 69 -7.99 -13.23 -5.87
CA HIS A 69 -7.22 -12.35 -6.73
C HIS A 69 -6.83 -13.08 -8.04
N PRO A 70 -7.04 -12.46 -9.23
CA PRO A 70 -6.82 -13.12 -10.51
C PRO A 70 -5.37 -13.61 -10.69
N ASP A 71 -4.41 -12.88 -10.14
CA ASP A 71 -2.99 -13.23 -10.22
C ASP A 71 -2.47 -14.03 -9.02
N HIS A 72 -3.33 -14.60 -8.16
CA HIS A 72 -2.91 -15.32 -6.96
C HIS A 72 -1.95 -16.47 -7.28
N GLU A 73 -2.28 -17.32 -8.27
CA GLU A 73 -1.42 -18.44 -8.67
C GLU A 73 -0.06 -17.98 -9.23
N LEU A 74 -0.01 -16.82 -9.89
CA LEU A 74 1.26 -16.23 -10.33
C LEU A 74 2.05 -15.70 -9.14
N ALA A 75 1.39 -15.01 -8.22
CA ALA A 75 1.99 -14.47 -7.01
C ALA A 75 2.62 -15.58 -6.16
N VAL A 76 1.92 -16.69 -5.93
CA VAL A 76 2.44 -17.86 -5.19
C VAL A 76 3.70 -18.44 -5.85
N ARG A 77 3.79 -18.43 -7.19
CA ARG A 77 4.95 -18.94 -7.92
C ARG A 77 6.16 -18.02 -7.88
N GLN A 78 5.95 -16.70 -7.88
CA GLN A 78 7.03 -15.71 -8.04
C GLN A 78 7.44 -15.01 -6.73
N MET A 79 6.51 -14.85 -5.80
CA MET A 79 6.69 -14.09 -4.56
C MET A 79 6.93 -15.05 -3.39
N ARG A 80 7.78 -14.65 -2.44
CA ARG A 80 7.97 -15.41 -1.19
C ARG A 80 6.84 -15.18 -0.20
N ASP A 81 6.27 -13.97 -0.25
CA ASP A 81 5.12 -13.49 0.52
C ASP A 81 4.48 -12.33 -0.27
N PHE A 82 3.27 -11.92 0.08
CA PHE A 82 2.45 -11.05 -0.78
C PHE A 82 2.60 -9.54 -0.53
N GLY A 83 3.47 -9.16 0.42
CA GLY A 83 3.81 -7.77 0.71
C GLY A 83 2.78 -7.05 1.59
N GLY A 84 3.13 -5.82 1.99
CA GLY A 84 2.32 -4.98 2.90
C GLY A 84 1.30 -4.06 2.21
N MET A 85 1.10 -4.19 0.90
CA MET A 85 0.22 -3.31 0.14
C MET A 85 -1.07 -4.04 -0.19
N LEU A 86 -2.19 -3.42 0.15
CA LEU A 86 -3.51 -3.86 -0.31
C LEU A 86 -4.37 -2.66 -0.71
N SER A 87 -5.44 -2.93 -1.44
CA SER A 87 -6.51 -1.96 -1.62
C SER A 87 -7.86 -2.65 -1.53
N PHE A 88 -8.91 -1.90 -1.19
CA PHE A 88 -10.27 -2.43 -1.16
C PHE A 88 -11.26 -1.37 -1.61
N GLU A 89 -12.40 -1.79 -2.12
CA GLU A 89 -13.45 -0.91 -2.62
C GLU A 89 -14.65 -0.91 -1.69
N LEU A 90 -15.07 0.28 -1.24
CA LEU A 90 -16.27 0.47 -0.43
C LEU A 90 -17.52 0.51 -1.31
N LYS A 91 -18.57 -0.22 -0.91
CA LYS A 91 -19.87 -0.23 -1.61
C LYS A 91 -20.53 1.16 -1.67
N GLY A 92 -20.29 2.00 -0.67
CA GLY A 92 -20.84 3.35 -0.59
C GLY A 92 -20.10 4.42 -1.42
N GLY A 93 -19.08 4.03 -2.20
CA GLY A 93 -18.36 4.91 -3.11
C GLY A 93 -17.70 6.12 -2.43
N LEU A 94 -17.71 7.26 -3.12
CA LEU A 94 -17.00 8.49 -2.72
C LEU A 94 -17.30 8.92 -1.30
N GLN A 95 -18.58 8.94 -0.92
CA GLN A 95 -18.99 9.43 0.38
C GLN A 95 -18.53 8.50 1.50
N ALA A 96 -18.63 7.18 1.31
CA ALA A 96 -18.13 6.21 2.28
C ALA A 96 -16.61 6.31 2.44
N GLY A 97 -15.87 6.51 1.35
CA GLY A 97 -14.42 6.75 1.41
C GLY A 97 -14.07 8.01 2.22
N ILE A 98 -14.79 9.11 2.00
CA ILE A 98 -14.60 10.37 2.75
C ILE A 98 -14.92 10.18 4.24
N GLU A 99 -16.03 9.53 4.58
CA GLU A 99 -16.40 9.32 5.98
C GLU A 99 -15.43 8.39 6.70
N LEU A 100 -14.99 7.30 6.06
CA LEU A 100 -13.94 6.44 6.60
C LEU A 100 -12.69 7.26 6.95
N MET A 101 -12.19 8.08 6.02
CA MET A 101 -11.00 8.91 6.27
C MET A 101 -11.18 9.90 7.45
N LYS A 102 -12.41 10.36 7.75
CA LYS A 102 -12.67 11.21 8.92
C LYS A 102 -12.67 10.45 10.24
N GLN A 103 -13.04 9.17 10.21
CA GLN A 103 -13.14 8.34 11.41
C GLN A 103 -11.79 7.77 11.86
N ILE A 104 -10.90 7.44 10.92
CA ILE A 104 -9.55 6.94 11.22
C ILE A 104 -8.82 7.86 12.23
N LYS A 105 -8.30 7.25 13.31
CA LYS A 105 -7.54 7.95 14.38
C LYS A 105 -6.16 7.34 14.61
N PHE A 106 -6.01 6.04 14.41
CA PHE A 106 -4.76 5.32 14.65
C PHE A 106 -3.88 5.26 13.40
N CYS A 107 -4.45 4.82 12.27
CA CYS A 107 -3.75 4.79 11.00
C CYS A 107 -3.50 6.22 10.48
N LYS A 108 -2.41 6.42 9.73
CA LYS A 108 -2.05 7.75 9.24
C LYS A 108 -2.56 7.99 7.83
N LEU A 109 -3.16 9.16 7.61
CA LEU A 109 -3.57 9.61 6.28
C LEU A 109 -2.37 10.17 5.53
N ALA A 110 -1.71 9.36 4.69
CA ALA A 110 -0.50 9.78 3.98
C ALA A 110 -0.34 9.13 2.59
N PRO A 111 0.19 9.85 1.58
CA PRO A 111 0.37 9.34 0.22
C PRO A 111 1.55 8.36 0.05
N THR A 112 2.52 8.38 0.96
CA THR A 112 3.69 7.49 0.95
C THR A 112 3.34 6.04 1.32
N LEU A 113 4.29 5.13 1.28
CA LEU A 113 4.11 3.69 1.51
C LEU A 113 5.40 3.03 2.04
N GLY A 114 5.27 1.83 2.58
CA GLY A 114 6.39 1.01 3.06
C GLY A 114 7.06 1.51 4.34
N ASP A 115 6.38 2.41 5.07
CA ASP A 115 6.79 2.87 6.39
C ASP A 115 6.41 1.84 7.47
N VAL A 116 6.96 1.99 8.67
CA VAL A 116 6.63 1.14 9.82
C VAL A 116 5.22 1.40 10.35
N ASP A 117 4.69 2.60 10.09
CA ASP A 117 3.31 2.97 10.41
C ASP A 117 2.36 2.53 9.29
N THR A 118 1.12 2.18 9.65
CA THR A 118 0.04 1.92 8.70
C THR A 118 -0.43 3.22 8.09
N LEU A 119 -0.33 3.31 6.77
CA LEU A 119 -0.72 4.48 5.99
C LEU A 119 -1.93 4.15 5.12
N ILE A 120 -2.99 4.94 5.24
CA ILE A 120 -4.24 4.76 4.52
C ILE A 120 -4.59 6.03 3.74
N LEU A 121 -5.17 5.87 2.56
CA LEU A 121 -5.72 7.01 1.83
C LEU A 121 -6.85 6.62 0.89
N HIS A 122 -7.68 7.61 0.60
CA HIS A 122 -8.72 7.55 -0.43
C HIS A 122 -8.25 8.32 -1.68
N PRO A 123 -7.82 7.64 -2.78
CA PRO A 123 -7.18 8.31 -3.91
C PRO A 123 -8.09 9.34 -4.57
N ALA A 124 -9.39 9.04 -4.68
CA ALA A 124 -10.39 9.89 -5.31
C ALA A 124 -10.54 11.27 -4.64
N SER A 125 -10.44 11.34 -3.30
CA SER A 125 -10.55 12.59 -2.56
C SER A 125 -9.20 13.18 -2.12
N MET A 126 -8.08 12.54 -2.46
CA MET A 126 -6.73 12.94 -2.01
C MET A 126 -5.75 13.00 -3.18
N SER A 127 -4.92 11.98 -3.37
CA SER A 127 -3.78 12.02 -4.30
C SER A 127 -4.17 12.15 -5.77
N HIS A 128 -5.38 11.74 -6.15
CA HIS A 128 -5.87 11.75 -7.53
C HIS A 128 -7.06 12.71 -7.72
N LEU A 129 -7.29 13.63 -6.78
CA LEU A 129 -8.42 14.58 -6.81
C LEU A 129 -8.51 15.37 -8.13
N ASN A 130 -7.36 15.77 -8.69
CA ASN A 130 -7.27 16.58 -9.91
C ASN A 130 -7.29 15.75 -11.21
N ILE A 131 -7.54 14.44 -11.12
CA ILE A 131 -7.65 13.55 -12.29
C ILE A 131 -9.13 13.33 -12.60
N PRO A 132 -9.58 13.58 -13.85
CA PRO A 132 -10.96 13.34 -14.26
C PRO A 132 -11.43 11.95 -13.88
N ARG A 133 -12.69 11.84 -13.43
CA ARG A 133 -13.26 10.59 -12.91
C ARG A 133 -13.16 9.47 -13.94
N GLU A 134 -13.46 9.77 -15.20
CA GLU A 134 -13.43 8.80 -16.30
C GLU A 134 -12.03 8.22 -16.49
N VAL A 135 -10.99 9.05 -16.34
CA VAL A 135 -9.59 8.62 -16.42
C VAL A 135 -9.21 7.77 -15.21
N ARG A 136 -9.68 8.13 -14.01
CA ARG A 136 -9.46 7.32 -12.80
C ARG A 136 -10.09 5.94 -12.92
N GLU A 137 -11.36 5.87 -13.33
CA GLU A 137 -12.10 4.62 -13.49
C GLU A 137 -11.48 3.71 -14.56
N GLN A 138 -11.00 4.28 -15.68
CA GLN A 138 -10.27 3.53 -16.72
C GLN A 138 -8.99 2.85 -16.20
N ASN A 139 -8.40 3.38 -15.13
CA ASN A 139 -7.21 2.84 -14.48
C ASN A 139 -7.53 2.04 -13.20
N GLY A 140 -8.80 1.70 -12.97
CA GLY A 140 -9.23 0.93 -11.79
C GLY A 140 -9.25 1.74 -10.49
N ILE A 141 -9.16 3.07 -10.56
CA ILE A 141 -9.25 3.96 -9.40
C ILE A 141 -10.70 4.42 -9.24
N THR A 142 -11.51 3.56 -8.62
CA THR A 142 -12.92 3.87 -8.38
C THR A 142 -13.08 4.90 -7.25
N ASP A 143 -14.25 5.51 -7.19
CA ASP A 143 -14.61 6.44 -6.12
C ASP A 143 -14.75 5.77 -4.74
N GLY A 144 -14.76 4.44 -4.66
CA GLY A 144 -14.77 3.70 -3.39
C GLY A 144 -13.41 3.12 -3.00
N LEU A 145 -12.37 3.31 -3.83
CA LEU A 145 -11.08 2.64 -3.66
C LEU A 145 -10.32 3.21 -2.47
N ILE A 146 -9.94 2.37 -1.51
CA ILE A 146 -9.07 2.71 -0.40
C ILE A 146 -7.74 1.97 -0.58
N ARG A 147 -6.62 2.67 -0.46
CA ARG A 147 -5.28 2.06 -0.50
C ARG A 147 -4.71 2.04 0.92
N VAL A 148 -4.17 0.89 1.32
CA VAL A 148 -3.51 0.71 2.60
C VAL A 148 -2.08 0.22 2.37
N SER A 149 -1.12 0.93 2.93
CA SER A 149 0.24 0.46 3.19
C SER A 149 0.27 -0.01 4.63
N VAL A 150 0.09 -1.31 4.84
CA VAL A 150 -0.04 -1.93 6.16
C VAL A 150 1.31 -1.89 6.86
N GLY A 151 1.35 -1.34 8.07
CA GLY A 151 2.54 -1.16 8.88
C GLY A 151 2.90 -2.38 9.73
N LEU A 152 3.63 -2.14 10.82
CA LEU A 152 4.16 -3.15 11.72
C LEU A 152 3.40 -3.27 13.05
N GLU A 153 2.36 -2.47 13.23
CA GLU A 153 1.57 -2.41 14.45
C GLU A 153 0.84 -3.74 14.72
N SER A 154 0.18 -3.82 15.88
CA SER A 154 -0.77 -4.90 16.15
C SER A 154 -1.87 -4.88 15.09
N VAL A 155 -2.10 -6.03 14.44
CA VAL A 155 -3.18 -6.14 13.46
C VAL A 155 -4.55 -5.85 14.06
N GLU A 156 -4.73 -6.13 15.36
CA GLU A 156 -5.97 -5.83 16.06
C GLU A 156 -6.19 -4.33 16.26
N ASP A 157 -5.14 -3.55 16.49
CA ASP A 157 -5.27 -2.09 16.62
C ASP A 157 -5.58 -1.45 15.27
N ILE A 158 -4.94 -1.94 14.20
CA ILE A 158 -5.25 -1.52 12.82
C ILE A 158 -6.69 -1.87 12.47
N TRP A 159 -7.12 -3.10 12.77
CA TRP A 159 -8.47 -3.56 12.50
C TRP A 159 -9.52 -2.81 13.33
N ALA A 160 -9.24 -2.52 14.60
CA ALA A 160 -10.16 -1.76 15.45
C ALA A 160 -10.37 -0.32 14.94
N ASP A 161 -9.31 0.31 14.42
CA ASP A 161 -9.38 1.64 13.82
C ASP A 161 -10.16 1.64 12.50
N LEU A 162 -9.90 0.66 11.61
CA LEU A 162 -10.69 0.47 10.39
C LEU A 162 -12.16 0.14 10.72
N GLY A 163 -12.38 -0.76 11.69
CA GLY A 163 -13.69 -1.20 12.17
C GLY A 163 -14.54 -0.07 12.75
N SER A 164 -13.91 0.89 13.42
CA SER A 164 -14.59 2.09 13.93
C SER A 164 -15.03 3.05 12.81
N GLY A 165 -14.45 2.92 11.62
CA GLY A 165 -14.78 3.73 10.46
C GLY A 165 -15.74 3.08 9.46
N PHE A 166 -16.12 1.82 9.66
CA PHE A 166 -17.16 1.14 8.89
C PHE A 166 -18.59 1.47 9.37
#